data_AF-A0A7K1ZKK6-F1
#
_entry.id   AF-A0A7K1ZKK6-F1
#
_cell.length_a   1.000
_cell.length_b   1.000
_cell.length_c   1.000
_cell.angle_alpha   90.00
_cell.angle_beta   90.00
_cell.angle_gamma   90.00
#
_symmetry.space_group_name_H-M   'P 1'
#
loop_
_entity.id
_entity.type
_entity.pdbx_description
1 polymer ?
#
loop_
_entity_poly.entity_id
_entity_poly.type
_entity_poly.pdbx_seq_one_letter_code
_entity_poly.pdbx_strand_id
1 'polypeptide(L)'
;MKGIGGWLLVYVVGSIPVILFYSAGLSGWFFDYPVLLMAVIFLALASPLLLIIRGSPRAPKWNIAALWAASILITLRIIYGVLFQRIIEGQPRLNSEELLAALPILLGIVIFSLGWAIIWTKYFRNSVRVRNTFS
;
A
#
# COMPACT_ATOMS: atom_id res chain seq x y z
N MET A 1 13.54 14.02 23.10
CA MET A 1 13.23 13.48 21.76
C MET A 1 13.40 14.59 20.76
N LYS A 2 14.44 14.59 19.90
CA LYS A 2 14.40 15.44 18.69
C LYS A 2 13.21 14.93 17.89
N GLY A 3 12.17 15.74 17.75
CA GLY A 3 10.90 15.32 17.16
C GLY A 3 11.10 14.70 15.78
N ILE A 4 10.14 13.86 15.37
CA ILE A 4 10.04 13.35 14.00
C ILE A 4 10.12 14.57 13.07
N GLY A 5 11.21 14.70 12.31
CA GLY A 5 11.38 15.84 11.41
C GLY A 5 10.18 15.96 10.48
N GLY A 6 9.73 17.18 10.16
CA GLY A 6 8.50 17.41 9.39
C GLY A 6 8.42 16.62 8.07
N TRP A 7 9.56 16.26 7.49
CA TRP A 7 9.65 15.38 6.32
C TRP A 7 9.13 13.95 6.54
N LEU A 8 9.32 13.37 7.74
CA LEU A 8 8.79 12.04 8.10
C LEU A 8 7.30 12.13 8.43
N LEU A 9 6.84 13.30 8.88
CA LEU A 9 5.43 13.54 9.13
C LEU A 9 4.63 13.54 7.81
N VAL A 10 5.19 14.10 6.73
CA VAL A 10 4.62 13.99 5.37
C VAL A 10 4.50 12.54 4.94
N TYR A 11 5.51 11.71 5.21
CA TYR A 11 5.44 10.28 4.90
C TYR A 11 4.33 9.57 5.69
N VAL A 12 4.28 9.79 7.01
CA VAL A 12 3.31 9.13 7.89
C VAL A 12 1.89 9.54 7.51
N VAL A 13 1.63 10.85 7.40
CA VAL A 13 0.30 11.39 7.05
C VAL A 13 -0.11 10.96 5.65
N GLY A 14 0.81 11.00 4.67
CA GLY A 14 0.54 10.54 3.31
C GLY A 14 0.31 9.03 3.20
N SER A 15 0.94 8.23 4.07
CA SER A 15 0.79 6.78 4.04
C SER A 15 -0.53 6.29 4.64
N ILE A 16 -1.14 7.02 5.58
CA ILE A 16 -2.43 6.65 6.18
C ILE A 16 -3.54 6.45 5.13
N PRO A 17 -3.87 7.42 4.25
CA PRO A 17 -4.92 7.24 3.25
C PRO A 17 -4.56 6.15 2.23
N VAL A 18 -3.27 5.99 1.89
CA VAL A 18 -2.79 4.93 0.99
C VAL A 18 -3.00 3.55 1.59
N ILE A 19 -2.62 3.37 2.86
CA ILE A 19 -2.81 2.10 3.59
C ILE A 19 -4.31 1.81 3.74
N LEU A 20 -5.14 2.82 4.03
CA LEU A 20 -6.59 2.66 4.10
C LEU A 20 -7.15 2.16 2.77
N PHE A 21 -6.77 2.78 1.66
CA PHE A 21 -7.18 2.37 0.32
C PHE A 21 -6.77 0.93 -0.01
N TYR A 22 -5.52 0.55 0.28
CA TYR A 22 -5.07 -0.83 0.09
C TYR A 22 -5.79 -1.82 1.01
N SER A 23 -6.04 -1.44 2.26
CA SER A 23 -6.73 -2.31 3.21
C SER A 23 -8.15 -2.59 2.74
N ALA A 24 -8.86 -1.57 2.25
CA ALA A 24 -10.16 -1.74 1.61
C ALA A 24 -10.04 -2.69 0.42
N GLY A 25 -9.23 -2.38 -0.59
CA GLY A 25 -9.11 -3.19 -1.80
C GLY A 25 -8.67 -4.65 -1.56
N LEU A 26 -7.83 -4.90 -0.56
CA LEU A 26 -7.39 -6.25 -0.18
C LEU A 26 -8.47 -7.03 0.58
N SER A 27 -9.32 -6.35 1.36
CA SER A 27 -10.41 -6.98 2.12
C SER A 27 -11.67 -7.25 1.30
N GLY A 28 -11.84 -6.59 0.14
CA GLY A 28 -13.01 -6.66 -0.72
C GLY A 28 -13.32 -5.29 -1.33
N TRP A 29 -13.85 -5.23 -2.55
CA TRP A 29 -14.19 -3.94 -3.18
C TRP A 29 -15.60 -3.47 -2.76
N PHE A 30 -15.68 -2.18 -2.44
CA PHE A 30 -16.79 -1.27 -2.09
C PHE A 30 -18.09 -1.71 -1.34
N PHE A 31 -18.51 -2.98 -1.21
CA PHE A 31 -19.86 -3.26 -0.65
C PHE A 31 -20.01 -4.42 0.37
N ASP A 32 -19.06 -5.35 0.51
CA ASP A 32 -19.18 -6.51 1.44
C ASP A 32 -17.86 -6.89 2.16
N TYR A 33 -16.94 -5.94 2.39
CA TYR A 33 -15.69 -6.31 3.06
C TYR A 33 -15.92 -6.63 4.54
N PRO A 34 -15.32 -7.73 5.04
CA PRO A 34 -15.29 -7.98 6.46
C PRO A 34 -14.51 -6.84 7.13
N VAL A 35 -15.22 -5.93 7.82
CA VAL A 35 -14.63 -4.76 8.48
C VAL A 35 -13.47 -5.17 9.40
N LEU A 36 -13.60 -6.33 10.06
CA LEU A 36 -12.54 -6.92 10.87
C LEU A 36 -11.29 -7.24 10.04
N LEU A 37 -11.43 -7.83 8.85
CA LEU A 37 -10.32 -8.14 7.96
C LEU A 37 -9.64 -6.85 7.48
N MET A 38 -10.43 -5.85 7.06
CA MET A 38 -9.90 -4.53 6.67
C MET A 38 -9.08 -3.90 7.80
N ALA A 39 -9.62 -3.92 9.03
CA ALA A 39 -8.94 -3.38 10.20
C ALA A 39 -7.63 -4.13 10.51
N VAL A 40 -7.63 -5.47 10.40
CA VAL A 40 -6.42 -6.28 10.58
C VAL A 40 -5.36 -5.95 9.53
N ILE A 41 -5.74 -5.84 8.26
CA ILE A 41 -4.82 -5.46 7.17
C ILE A 41 -4.27 -4.06 7.40
N PHE A 42 -5.12 -3.11 7.77
CA PHE A 42 -4.72 -1.74 8.08
C PHE A 42 -3.69 -1.70 9.20
N LEU A 43 -3.96 -2.38 10.32
CA LEU A 43 -3.03 -2.43 11.46
C LEU A 43 -1.71 -3.09 11.08
N ALA A 44 -1.74 -4.17 10.29
CA ALA A 44 -0.54 -4.85 9.82
C ALA A 44 0.32 -3.91 8.95
N LEU A 45 -0.28 -3.23 7.98
CA LEU A 45 0.39 -2.29 7.08
C LEU A 45 0.83 -0.99 7.78
N ALA A 46 0.11 -0.55 8.82
CA ALA A 46 0.44 0.63 9.61
C ALA A 46 1.52 0.35 10.67
N SER A 47 1.76 -0.92 11.04
CA SER A 47 2.74 -1.30 12.07
C SER A 47 4.16 -0.73 11.83
N PRO A 48 4.69 -0.62 10.60
CA PRO A 48 6.00 0.00 10.35
C PRO A 48 6.00 1.52 10.54
N LEU A 49 4.85 2.19 10.40
CA LEU A 49 4.74 3.63 10.70
C LEU A 49 4.94 3.88 12.19
N LEU A 50 4.48 2.96 13.04
CA LEU A 50 4.72 3.05 14.49
C LEU A 50 6.21 2.94 14.81
N LEU A 51 6.99 2.16 14.04
CA LEU A 51 8.44 2.09 14.20
C LEU A 51 9.11 3.43 13.87
N ILE A 52 8.61 4.17 12.90
CA ILE A 52 9.07 5.53 12.59
C ILE A 52 8.78 6.45 13.77
N ILE A 53 7.56 6.41 14.30
CA ILE A 53 7.15 7.28 15.42
C ILE A 53 8.00 7.02 16.66
N ARG A 54 8.34 5.74 16.91
CA ARG A 54 9.19 5.32 18.03
C ARG A 54 10.69 5.55 17.80
N GLY A 55 11.11 6.04 16.63
CA GLY A 55 12.52 6.26 16.33
C GLY A 55 13.34 4.95 16.24
N SER A 56 12.72 3.83 15.88
CA SER A 56 13.41 2.53 15.87
C SER A 56 14.47 2.46 14.76
N PRO A 57 15.70 1.95 15.02
CA PRO A 57 16.72 1.77 13.98
C PRO A 57 16.29 0.85 12.83
N ARG A 58 15.31 -0.02 13.08
CA ARG A 58 14.77 -0.94 12.07
C ARG A 58 13.64 -0.32 11.24
N ALA A 59 13.17 0.88 11.58
CA ALA A 59 12.03 1.51 10.93
C ALA A 59 12.20 1.64 9.41
N PRO A 60 13.34 2.11 8.86
CA PRO A 60 13.49 2.24 7.40
C PRO A 60 13.34 0.91 6.67
N LYS A 61 13.91 -0.17 7.21
CA LYS A 61 13.85 -1.51 6.59
C LYS A 61 12.42 -2.05 6.54
N TRP A 62 11.69 -1.96 7.65
CA TRP A 62 10.30 -2.44 7.73
C TRP A 62 9.34 -1.59 6.88
N ASN A 63 9.56 -0.28 6.77
CA ASN A 63 8.73 0.57 5.91
C ASN A 63 8.97 0.25 4.43
N ILE A 64 10.22 0.04 4.01
CA ILE A 64 10.52 -0.44 2.65
C ILE A 64 9.84 -1.78 2.39
N ALA A 65 9.97 -2.74 3.30
CA ALA A 65 9.35 -4.06 3.15
C ALA A 65 7.83 -3.97 3.00
N ALA A 66 7.16 -3.18 3.84
CA ALA A 66 5.72 -3.01 3.79
C ALA A 66 5.24 -2.27 2.52
N LEU A 67 5.98 -1.25 2.07
CA LEU A 67 5.69 -0.56 0.80
C LEU A 67 5.66 -1.54 -0.37
N TRP A 68 6.69 -2.39 -0.49
CA TRP A 68 6.76 -3.38 -1.56
C TRP A 68 5.74 -4.50 -1.41
N ALA A 69 5.53 -5.00 -0.18
CA ALA A 69 4.51 -6.01 0.08
C ALA A 69 3.11 -5.50 -0.30
N ALA A 70 2.75 -4.29 0.12
CA ALA A 70 1.47 -3.68 -0.24
C ALA A 70 1.32 -3.50 -1.75
N SER A 71 2.36 -3.00 -2.45
CA SER A 71 2.32 -2.84 -3.90
C SER A 71 2.19 -4.15 -4.66
N ILE A 72 2.87 -5.21 -4.22
CA ILE A 72 2.73 -6.54 -4.82
C ILE A 72 1.33 -7.08 -4.55
N LEU A 73 0.84 -7.01 -3.32
CA LEU A 73 -0.46 -7.53 -2.92
C LEU A 73 -1.61 -6.84 -3.67
N ILE A 74 -1.60 -5.50 -3.77
CA ILE A 74 -2.66 -4.78 -4.49
C ILE A 74 -2.62 -5.10 -6.00
N THR A 75 -1.43 -5.25 -6.57
CA THR A 75 -1.26 -5.65 -7.98
C THR A 75 -1.80 -7.06 -8.21
N LEU A 76 -1.43 -8.02 -7.35
CA LEU A 76 -1.95 -9.40 -7.41
C LEU A 76 -3.46 -9.43 -7.20
N ARG A 77 -3.99 -8.60 -6.30
CA ARG A 77 -5.43 -8.50 -6.05
C ARG A 77 -6.20 -8.00 -7.27
N ILE A 78 -5.64 -7.03 -8.00
CA ILE A 78 -6.20 -6.54 -9.27
C ILE A 78 -6.17 -7.65 -10.32
N ILE A 79 -5.02 -8.31 -10.51
CA ILE A 79 -4.88 -9.43 -11.45
C ILE A 79 -5.89 -10.53 -11.12
N TYR A 80 -6.03 -10.89 -9.84
CA TYR A 80 -6.99 -11.87 -9.38
C TYR A 80 -8.43 -11.47 -9.66
N GLY A 81 -8.78 -10.21 -9.37
CA GLY A 81 -10.12 -9.66 -9.63
C GLY A 81 -10.50 -9.69 -11.10
N VAL A 82 -9.57 -9.36 -12.00
CA VAL A 82 -9.80 -9.31 -13.44
C VAL A 82 -9.83 -10.70 -14.07
N LEU A 83 -8.91 -11.58 -13.68
CA LEU A 83 -8.72 -12.87 -14.37
C LEU A 83 -9.52 -14.03 -13.77
N PHE A 84 -9.72 -14.05 -12.45
CA PHE A 84 -10.16 -15.25 -11.74
C PHE A 84 -11.46 -15.06 -10.95
N GLN A 85 -11.67 -13.90 -10.33
CA GLN A 85 -12.78 -13.71 -9.39
C GLN A 85 -14.16 -13.99 -10.03
N ARG A 86 -14.43 -13.46 -11.23
CA ARG A 86 -15.69 -13.73 -11.93
C ARG A 86 -15.90 -15.20 -12.31
N ILE A 87 -14.83 -15.93 -12.65
CA ILE A 87 -14.91 -17.36 -12.97
C ILE A 87 -15.34 -18.15 -11.73
N ILE A 88 -14.82 -17.78 -10.57
CA ILE A 88 -15.14 -18.40 -9.28
C ILE A 88 -16.58 -18.07 -8.86
N GLU A 89 -17.05 -16.86 -9.17
CA GLU A 89 -18.42 -16.39 -8.93
C GLU A 89 -19.44 -16.89 -9.98
N GLY A 90 -19.02 -17.73 -10.93
CA GLY A 90 -19.90 -18.26 -11.99
C GLY A 90 -20.36 -17.21 -13.01
N GLN A 91 -19.74 -16.04 -13.03
CA GLN A 91 -20.04 -14.95 -13.97
C GLN A 91 -19.20 -15.07 -15.25
N PRO A 92 -19.73 -14.60 -16.40
CA PRO A 92 -18.96 -14.52 -17.63
C PRO A 92 -17.74 -13.61 -17.45
N ARG A 93 -16.65 -13.95 -18.14
CA ARG A 93 -15.44 -13.10 -18.19
C ARG A 93 -15.83 -11.70 -18.70
N LEU A 94 -15.10 -10.69 -18.22
CA LEU A 94 -15.20 -9.34 -18.74
C LEU A 94 -15.04 -9.39 -20.26
N ASN A 95 -15.95 -8.72 -20.99
CA ASN A 95 -15.75 -8.52 -22.42
C ASN A 95 -14.60 -7.52 -22.64
N SER A 96 -14.15 -7.39 -23.89
CA SER A 96 -13.06 -6.46 -24.24
C SER A 96 -13.38 -4.99 -23.94
N GLU A 97 -14.62 -4.54 -24.10
CA GLU A 97 -15.06 -3.17 -23.82
C GLU A 97 -15.08 -2.86 -22.32
N GLU A 98 -15.61 -3.78 -21.49
CA GLU A 98 -15.61 -3.66 -20.03
C GLU A 98 -14.17 -3.60 -19.49
N LEU A 99 -13.29 -4.45 -20.03
CA LEU A 99 -11.88 -4.47 -19.67
C LEU A 99 -11.18 -3.16 -20.07
N LEU A 100 -11.42 -2.67 -21.28
CA LEU A 100 -10.86 -1.41 -21.77
C LEU A 100 -11.34 -0.21 -20.95
N ALA A 101 -12.61 -0.21 -20.51
CA ALA A 101 -13.15 0.84 -19.65
C ALA A 101 -12.53 0.83 -18.25
N ALA A 102 -12.26 -0.36 -17.67
CA ALA A 102 -11.65 -0.48 -16.35
C ALA A 102 -10.12 -0.25 -16.35
N LEU A 103 -9.46 -0.51 -17.48
CA LEU A 103 -8.00 -0.52 -17.60
C LEU A 103 -7.30 0.74 -17.08
N PRO A 104 -7.75 1.99 -17.38
CA PRO A 104 -7.06 3.19 -16.93
C PRO A 104 -7.02 3.31 -15.41
N ILE A 105 -8.11 2.94 -14.72
CA ILE A 105 -8.21 2.99 -13.27
C ILE A 105 -7.28 1.94 -12.64
N LEU A 106 -7.32 0.71 -13.17
CA LEU A 106 -6.49 -0.39 -12.68
C LEU A 106 -4.99 -0.09 -12.86
N LEU A 107 -4.59 0.40 -14.04
CA LEU A 107 -3.22 0.84 -14.29
C LEU A 107 -2.83 2.01 -13.40
N GLY A 108 -3.73 2.98 -13.21
CA GLY A 108 -3.52 4.11 -12.32
C GLY A 108 -3.18 3.67 -10.89
N ILE A 109 -3.91 2.68 -10.35
CA ILE A 109 -3.64 2.12 -9.01
C ILE A 109 -2.25 1.47 -8.96
N VAL A 110 -1.92 0.64 -9.95
CA VAL A 110 -0.61 -0.07 -9.99
C VAL A 110 0.55 0.92 -10.12
N ILE A 111 0.45 1.88 -11.04
CA ILE A 111 1.46 2.91 -11.25
C ILE A 111 1.66 3.75 -9.99
N PHE A 112 0.55 4.20 -9.38
CA PHE A 112 0.61 4.95 -8.13
C PHE A 112 1.28 4.15 -7.02
N SER A 113 0.91 2.87 -6.86
CA SER A 113 1.48 1.99 -5.85
C SER A 113 2.97 1.76 -6.01
N LEU A 114 3.42 1.48 -7.24
CA LEU A 114 4.84 1.32 -7.55
C LEU A 114 5.59 2.64 -7.36
N GLY A 115 5.03 3.76 -7.84
CA GLY A 115 5.61 5.08 -7.68
C GLY A 115 5.82 5.45 -6.21
N TRP A 116 4.81 5.23 -5.36
CA TRP A 116 4.90 5.46 -3.93
C TRP A 116 6.00 4.60 -3.29
N ALA A 117 6.04 3.30 -3.59
CA ALA A 117 7.07 2.40 -3.08
C ALA A 117 8.49 2.80 -3.53
N ILE A 118 8.67 3.17 -4.80
CA ILE A 118 9.97 3.56 -5.37
C ILE A 118 10.48 4.85 -4.73
N ILE A 119 9.66 5.90 -4.69
CA ILE A 119 10.02 7.23 -4.17
C ILE A 119 10.48 7.09 -2.71
N TRP A 120 9.68 6.43 -1.88
CA TRP A 120 9.99 6.29 -0.46
C TRP A 120 11.11 5.29 -0.20
N THR A 121 11.26 4.25 -1.02
CA THR A 121 12.44 3.36 -0.94
C THR A 121 13.73 4.13 -1.17
N LYS A 122 13.78 4.97 -2.21
CA LYS A 122 14.94 5.82 -2.50
C LYS A 122 15.21 6.77 -1.34
N TYR A 123 14.15 7.37 -0.78
CA TYR A 123 14.27 8.26 0.37
C TYR A 123 14.83 7.54 1.61
N PHE A 124 14.27 6.39 2.00
CA PHE A 124 14.71 5.64 3.18
C PHE A 124 16.12 5.09 3.06
N ARG A 125 16.59 4.75 1.85
CA ARG A 125 17.95 4.21 1.64
C ARG A 125 19.02 5.29 1.56
N ASN A 126 18.73 6.41 0.87
CA ASN A 126 19.78 7.34 0.47
C ASN A 126 19.80 8.63 1.29
N SER A 127 18.75 8.90 2.07
CA SER A 127 18.67 10.15 2.84
C SER A 127 19.61 10.14 4.04
N VAL A 128 20.56 11.07 4.06
CA VAL A 128 21.42 11.35 5.23
C VAL A 128 20.57 11.67 6.46
N ARG A 129 19.42 12.32 6.28
CA ARG A 129 18.49 12.65 7.37
C ARG A 129 17.88 11.39 7.99
N VAL A 130 17.45 10.43 7.16
CA VAL A 130 16.92 9.15 7.63
C VAL A 130 18.02 8.40 8.37
N ARG A 131 19.23 8.32 7.80
CA ARG A 131 20.38 7.70 8.47
C ARG A 131 20.59 8.32 9.84
N ASN A 132 20.76 9.63 9.95
CA ASN A 132 21.01 10.30 11.23
C ASN A 132 19.86 10.19 12.24
N THR A 133 18.62 9.93 11.79
CA THR A 133 17.44 9.79 12.66
C THR A 133 17.30 8.38 13.22
N PHE A 134 17.72 7.35 12.47
CA PHE A 134 17.54 5.93 12.80
C PHE A 134 18.86 5.15 12.88
N SER A 135 20.00 5.83 13.05
CA SER A 135 21.31 5.19 13.31
C SER A 135 21.44 4.77 14.75
#